data_AF-A0A979GWA8-F1
#
_entry.id   AF-A0A979GWA8-F1
#
_cell.length_a   1.000
_cell.length_b   1.000
_cell.length_c   1.000
_cell.angle_alpha   90.00
_cell.angle_beta   90.00
_cell.angle_gamma   90.00
#
_symmetry.space_group_name_H-M   'P 1'
#
loop_
_entity.id
_entity.type
_entity.pdbx_description
1 polymer ?
#
loop_
_entity_poly.entity_id
_entity_poly.type
_entity_poly.pdbx_seq_one_letter_code
_entity_poly.pdbx_strand_id
1 'polypeptide(L)'
;MTNFRLTFPVSPLATPVRYTDKILMVGSCFAEEIGERLQQYHFDALINPHGILYNPISITQALHTYLDGKKYTTDDLFRQNDLWHSWDHHSRFSGVNPEEVLSGINTAQESAIRQLEEADWLIITLGAAFTYSLTSNNYVVGNCHKVPAASFYKKLLSPPDAISALDNLMHRLFFRNRKVKILFTISPVRYIRDGVVENNLSKAVLMQTVHHLVNKFDRLFYFPAYELVIDDLRDYRFYKEDLVHPNEQAINYVWDHFTANCLEESDKQLLPRVAEIIRAMQHRPFNPDGAQHQQFLQTYARKTKQLMEEHPFLRLEKELKHFEGR
;
A
#
# COMPACT_ATOMS: atom_id res chain seq x y z
N MET A 1 36.90 4.70 7.09
CA MET A 1 36.28 3.53 6.46
C MET A 1 35.65 3.99 5.15
N THR A 2 35.99 3.38 4.03
CA THR A 2 35.30 3.65 2.75
C THR A 2 33.85 3.22 2.91
N ASN A 3 32.91 4.12 2.62
CA ASN A 3 31.49 3.74 2.58
C ASN A 3 31.31 2.76 1.42
N PHE A 4 30.87 1.53 1.70
CA PHE A 4 30.69 0.48 0.70
C PHE A 4 29.31 0.54 0.01
N ARG A 5 28.47 1.51 0.39
CA ARG A 5 27.14 1.72 -0.18
C ARG A 5 27.10 2.98 -1.04
N LEU A 6 26.33 2.91 -2.13
CA LEU A 6 25.99 4.07 -2.95
C LEU A 6 24.72 4.70 -2.41
N THR A 7 24.85 5.49 -1.34
CA THR A 7 23.72 6.22 -0.76
C THR A 7 23.35 7.41 -1.62
N PHE A 8 22.06 7.74 -1.68
CA PHE A 8 21.55 8.96 -2.33
C PHE A 8 20.60 9.70 -1.39
N PRO A 9 20.47 11.03 -1.51
CA PRO A 9 19.52 11.78 -0.69
C PRO A 9 18.09 11.53 -1.18
N VAL A 10 17.20 11.16 -0.25
CA VAL A 10 15.75 11.18 -0.48
C VAL A 10 15.27 12.58 -0.16
N SER A 11 14.66 13.27 -1.13
CA SER A 11 14.12 14.61 -0.90
C SER A 11 12.88 14.57 0.00
N PRO A 12 12.77 15.43 1.01
CA PRO A 12 11.54 15.57 1.78
C PRO A 12 10.36 15.99 0.88
N LEU A 13 9.15 15.54 1.22
CA LEU A 13 7.96 15.98 0.52
C LEU A 13 7.71 17.47 0.76
N ALA A 14 7.44 18.22 -0.32
CA ALA A 14 7.11 19.64 -0.21
C ALA A 14 5.82 19.87 0.58
N THR A 15 4.88 18.93 0.54
CA THR A 15 3.80 18.82 1.52
C THR A 15 3.91 17.48 2.22
N PRO A 16 4.17 17.46 3.54
CA PRO A 16 4.30 16.20 4.28
C PRO A 16 2.95 15.53 4.53
N VAL A 17 3.02 14.22 4.79
CA VAL A 17 1.95 13.38 5.33
C VAL A 17 1.84 13.60 6.84
N ARG A 18 0.61 13.69 7.33
CA ARG A 18 0.29 13.90 8.74
C ARG A 18 -0.44 12.71 9.35
N TYR A 19 -0.40 12.59 10.67
CA TYR A 19 -1.21 11.63 11.42
C TYR A 19 -2.73 11.82 11.23
N THR A 20 -3.15 13.07 10.99
CA THR A 20 -4.55 13.43 10.77
C THR A 20 -5.01 13.23 9.34
N ASP A 21 -4.10 12.94 8.40
CA ASP A 21 -4.43 12.73 7.01
C ASP A 21 -5.14 11.40 6.80
N LYS A 22 -6.14 11.40 5.92
CA LYS A 22 -6.76 10.17 5.41
C LYS A 22 -5.97 9.65 4.22
N ILE A 23 -5.51 8.41 4.32
CA ILE A 23 -4.64 7.78 3.33
C ILE A 23 -5.40 6.62 2.66
N LEU A 24 -5.41 6.61 1.33
CA LEU A 24 -5.77 5.43 0.54
C LEU A 24 -4.51 4.91 -0.15
N MET A 25 -4.23 3.63 0.00
CA MET A 25 -3.08 2.98 -0.64
C MET A 25 -3.55 1.93 -1.63
N VAL A 26 -3.00 1.94 -2.84
CA VAL A 26 -3.27 0.94 -3.88
C VAL A 26 -1.98 0.51 -4.56
N GLY A 27 -1.84 -0.78 -4.86
CA GLY A 27 -0.70 -1.27 -5.62
C GLY A 27 -0.23 -2.67 -5.27
N SER A 28 1.08 -2.90 -5.48
CA SER A 28 1.74 -4.20 -5.31
C SER A 28 1.70 -4.69 -3.84
N CYS A 29 2.16 -5.91 -3.58
CA CYS A 29 2.36 -6.41 -2.21
C CYS A 29 3.23 -5.49 -1.34
N PHE A 30 4.15 -4.73 -1.93
CA PHE A 30 4.96 -3.76 -1.19
C PHE A 30 4.15 -2.57 -0.66
N ALA A 31 2.99 -2.25 -1.25
CA ALA A 31 2.06 -1.27 -0.64
C ALA A 31 1.49 -1.80 0.68
N GLU A 32 1.27 -3.11 0.81
CA GLU A 32 0.79 -3.71 2.06
C GLU A 32 1.87 -3.62 3.13
N GLU A 33 3.14 -3.92 2.81
CA GLU A 33 4.26 -3.83 3.77
C GLU A 33 4.42 -2.43 4.42
N ILE A 34 4.26 -1.36 3.64
CA ILE A 34 4.33 0.02 4.17
C ILE A 34 3.01 0.47 4.78
N GLY A 35 1.88 0.08 4.17
CA GLY A 35 0.55 0.40 4.68
C GLY A 35 0.25 -0.24 6.04
N GLU A 36 0.66 -1.50 6.23
CA GLU A 36 0.50 -2.21 7.50
C GLU A 36 1.32 -1.55 8.60
N ARG A 37 2.51 -1.01 8.28
CA ARG A 37 3.29 -0.18 9.23
C ARG A 37 2.56 1.11 9.57
N LEU A 38 1.99 1.81 8.58
CA LEU A 38 1.15 2.99 8.83
C LEU A 38 -0.02 2.66 9.78
N GLN A 39 -0.75 1.57 9.51
CA GLN A 39 -1.84 1.12 10.38
C GLN A 39 -1.36 0.70 11.78
N GLN A 40 -0.25 -0.04 11.87
CA GLN A 40 0.37 -0.46 13.12
C GLN A 40 0.71 0.74 14.01
N TYR A 41 1.11 1.86 13.40
CA TYR A 41 1.40 3.10 14.11
C TYR A 41 0.25 4.09 14.12
N HIS A 42 -0.99 3.63 13.88
CA HIS A 42 -2.25 4.38 14.01
C HIS A 42 -2.46 5.55 13.03
N PHE A 43 -1.85 5.52 11.85
CA PHE A 43 -2.28 6.37 10.74
C PHE A 43 -3.61 5.88 10.16
N ASP A 44 -4.46 6.79 9.69
CA ASP A 44 -5.74 6.46 9.02
C ASP A 44 -5.48 6.03 7.57
N ALA A 45 -5.05 4.77 7.39
CA ALA A 45 -4.72 4.19 6.10
C ALA A 45 -5.66 3.04 5.71
N LEU A 46 -6.29 3.15 4.54
CA LEU A 46 -7.01 2.05 3.89
C LEU A 46 -6.14 1.44 2.79
N ILE A 47 -5.91 0.13 2.85
CA ILE A 47 -4.92 -0.56 2.01
C ILE A 47 -5.61 -1.48 1.01
N ASN A 48 -5.29 -1.31 -0.28
CA ASN A 48 -5.63 -2.18 -1.39
C ASN A 48 -7.08 -2.69 -1.34
N PRO A 49 -8.13 -1.87 -1.53
CA PRO A 49 -9.50 -2.38 -1.41
C PRO A 49 -9.87 -3.45 -2.46
N HIS A 50 -9.24 -3.44 -3.64
CA HIS A 50 -9.30 -4.55 -4.62
C HIS A 50 -8.32 -5.71 -4.34
N GLY A 51 -7.50 -5.57 -3.30
CA GLY A 51 -6.30 -6.38 -3.06
C GLY A 51 -5.14 -5.96 -3.96
N ILE A 52 -4.11 -6.80 -4.03
CA ILE A 52 -2.87 -6.47 -4.72
C ILE A 52 -3.11 -6.32 -6.24
N LEU A 53 -2.72 -5.16 -6.77
CA LEU A 53 -2.73 -4.84 -8.20
C LEU A 53 -1.37 -4.27 -8.61
N TYR A 54 -0.82 -4.71 -9.74
CA TYR A 54 0.57 -4.38 -10.08
C TYR A 54 0.71 -3.28 -11.13
N ASN A 55 -0.17 -3.26 -12.13
CA ASN A 55 0.02 -2.43 -13.31
C ASN A 55 -0.88 -1.18 -13.29
N PRO A 56 -0.46 -0.10 -13.98
CA PRO A 56 -1.22 1.15 -14.04
C PRO A 56 -2.68 0.96 -14.49
N ILE A 57 -2.95 0.12 -15.49
CA ILE A 57 -4.30 -0.06 -16.05
C ILE A 57 -5.23 -0.65 -15.01
N SER A 58 -4.87 -1.79 -14.40
CA SER A 58 -5.71 -2.44 -13.38
C SER A 58 -5.93 -1.53 -12.16
N ILE A 59 -4.92 -0.79 -11.73
CA ILE A 59 -5.05 0.18 -10.62
C ILE A 59 -6.04 1.30 -11.00
N THR A 60 -5.94 1.85 -12.21
CA THR A 60 -6.87 2.90 -12.66
C THR A 60 -8.29 2.38 -12.83
N GLN A 61 -8.47 1.14 -13.31
CA GLN A 61 -9.78 0.49 -13.37
C GLN A 61 -10.41 0.40 -11.99
N ALA A 62 -9.68 -0.07 -10.97
CA ALA A 62 -10.16 -0.12 -9.59
C ALA A 62 -10.53 1.27 -9.05
N LEU A 63 -9.68 2.27 -9.24
CA LEU A 63 -9.98 3.63 -8.77
C LEU A 63 -11.17 4.27 -9.49
N HIS A 64 -11.37 3.97 -10.78
CA HIS A 64 -12.57 4.38 -11.50
C HIS A 64 -13.83 3.77 -10.90
N THR A 65 -13.82 2.50 -10.49
CA THR A 65 -15.01 1.89 -9.89
C THR A 65 -15.42 2.59 -8.59
N TYR A 66 -14.46 3.10 -7.80
CA TYR A 66 -14.76 3.92 -6.63
C TYR A 66 -15.38 5.27 -7.03
N LEU A 67 -14.80 5.96 -8.01
CA LEU A 67 -15.31 7.25 -8.50
C LEU A 67 -16.72 7.13 -9.09
N ASP A 68 -17.03 5.99 -9.70
CA ASP A 68 -18.30 5.67 -10.32
C ASP A 68 -19.33 5.09 -9.33
N GLY A 69 -18.94 4.83 -8.08
CA GLY A 69 -19.83 4.21 -7.09
C GLY A 69 -20.30 2.81 -7.50
N LYS A 70 -19.46 2.05 -8.23
CA LYS A 70 -19.83 0.72 -8.74
C LYS A 70 -20.26 -0.18 -7.59
N LYS A 71 -21.39 -0.87 -7.78
CA LYS A 71 -21.81 -2.00 -6.96
C LYS A 71 -21.62 -3.29 -7.75
N TYR A 72 -20.88 -4.24 -7.20
CA TYR A 72 -20.62 -5.52 -7.84
C TYR A 72 -21.81 -6.47 -7.65
N THR A 73 -22.16 -7.20 -8.70
CA THR A 73 -23.24 -8.20 -8.72
C THR A 73 -22.70 -9.58 -9.09
N THR A 74 -23.56 -10.60 -9.05
CA THR A 74 -23.19 -11.96 -9.47
C THR A 74 -22.66 -12.04 -10.89
N ASP A 75 -23.03 -11.09 -11.77
CA ASP A 75 -22.57 -11.03 -13.16
C ASP A 75 -21.10 -10.58 -13.28
N ASP A 76 -20.57 -9.93 -12.24
CA ASP A 76 -19.14 -9.59 -12.14
C ASP A 76 -18.30 -10.78 -11.63
N LEU A 77 -18.94 -11.88 -11.21
CA LEU A 77 -18.26 -13.07 -10.74
C LEU A 77 -18.18 -14.17 -11.81
N PHE A 78 -17.13 -14.96 -11.72
CA PHE A 78 -16.98 -16.19 -12.49
C PHE A 78 -16.50 -17.32 -11.57
N ARG A 79 -16.79 -18.56 -11.97
CA ARG A 79 -16.40 -19.75 -11.22
C ARG A 79 -15.20 -20.44 -11.88
N GLN A 80 -14.18 -20.76 -11.11
CA GLN A 80 -13.01 -21.53 -11.52
C GLN A 80 -12.50 -22.36 -10.34
N ASN A 81 -12.13 -23.63 -10.56
CA ASN A 81 -11.57 -24.50 -9.52
C ASN A 81 -12.42 -24.53 -8.22
N ASP A 82 -13.74 -24.62 -8.37
CA ASP A 82 -14.72 -24.62 -7.27
C ASP A 82 -14.78 -23.37 -6.40
N LEU A 83 -14.16 -22.28 -6.85
CA LEU A 83 -14.23 -20.97 -6.20
C LEU A 83 -14.87 -19.94 -7.12
N TRP A 84 -15.55 -18.97 -6.50
CA TRP A 84 -16.01 -17.75 -7.14
C TRP A 84 -14.94 -16.68 -7.05
N HIS A 85 -14.73 -16.00 -8.17
CA HIS A 85 -13.69 -15.00 -8.36
C HIS A 85 -14.27 -13.77 -9.07
N SER A 86 -13.58 -12.65 -8.92
CA SER A 86 -13.78 -11.45 -9.74
C SER A 86 -12.49 -11.13 -10.48
N TRP A 87 -12.56 -10.84 -11.78
CA TRP A 87 -11.38 -10.47 -12.57
C TRP A 87 -10.65 -9.23 -12.04
N ASP A 88 -11.40 -8.32 -11.42
CA ASP A 88 -10.87 -7.08 -10.85
C ASP A 88 -10.10 -7.28 -9.53
N HIS A 89 -10.38 -8.37 -8.81
CA HIS A 89 -9.99 -8.50 -7.40
C HIS A 89 -8.89 -9.55 -7.20
N HIS A 90 -8.05 -9.31 -6.20
CA HIS A 90 -7.07 -10.29 -5.73
C HIS A 90 -7.76 -11.55 -5.21
N SER A 91 -7.05 -12.69 -5.27
CA SER A 91 -7.59 -13.99 -4.87
C SER A 91 -8.05 -14.05 -3.41
N ARG A 92 -7.64 -13.11 -2.55
CA ARG A 92 -8.11 -12.99 -1.15
C ARG A 92 -9.62 -12.76 -1.04
N PHE A 93 -10.27 -12.27 -2.09
CA PHE A 93 -11.73 -12.10 -2.16
C PHE A 93 -12.44 -13.35 -2.69
N SER A 94 -11.71 -14.39 -3.10
CA SER A 94 -12.33 -15.57 -3.68
C SER A 94 -12.87 -16.49 -2.59
N GLY A 95 -13.94 -17.21 -2.89
CA GLY A 95 -14.61 -18.07 -1.91
C GLY A 95 -15.56 -19.06 -2.57
N VAL A 96 -16.02 -20.03 -1.78
CA VAL A 96 -16.95 -21.08 -2.27
C VAL A 96 -18.39 -20.56 -2.40
N ASN A 97 -18.76 -19.55 -1.60
CA ASN A 97 -20.09 -18.96 -1.58
C ASN A 97 -20.08 -17.61 -2.33
N PRO A 98 -20.81 -17.46 -3.46
CA PRO A 98 -20.81 -16.22 -4.24
C PRO A 98 -21.39 -15.03 -3.47
N GLU A 99 -22.33 -15.25 -2.56
CA GLU A 99 -22.94 -14.18 -1.76
C GLU A 99 -21.93 -13.59 -0.75
N GLU A 100 -21.14 -14.44 -0.11
CA GLU A 100 -20.06 -14.01 0.79
C GLU A 100 -18.95 -13.27 0.03
N VAL A 101 -18.58 -13.76 -1.16
CA VAL A 101 -17.62 -13.09 -2.05
C VAL A 101 -18.11 -11.69 -2.43
N LEU A 102 -19.37 -11.56 -2.87
CA LEU A 102 -19.97 -10.27 -3.20
C LEU A 102 -20.07 -9.34 -2.00
N SER A 103 -20.42 -9.88 -0.83
CA SER A 103 -20.50 -9.10 0.41
C SER A 103 -19.12 -8.53 0.78
N GLY A 104 -18.06 -9.35 0.72
CA GLY A 104 -16.69 -8.92 0.98
C GLY A 104 -16.20 -7.86 -0.01
N ILE A 105 -16.45 -8.07 -1.32
CA ILE A 105 -16.12 -7.11 -2.38
C ILE A 105 -16.85 -5.78 -2.15
N ASN A 106 -18.17 -5.82 -1.97
CA ASN A 106 -18.95 -4.58 -1.85
C ASN A 106 -18.66 -3.83 -0.53
N THR A 107 -18.33 -4.54 0.56
CA THR A 107 -17.89 -3.91 1.82
C THR A 107 -16.57 -3.15 1.64
N ALA A 108 -15.61 -3.76 0.93
CA ALA A 108 -14.34 -3.11 0.60
C ALA A 108 -14.55 -1.93 -0.35
N GLN A 109 -15.41 -2.10 -1.36
CA GLN A 109 -15.79 -1.08 -2.33
C GLN A 109 -16.41 0.15 -1.66
N GLU A 110 -17.38 -0.03 -0.76
CA GLU A 110 -18.00 1.08 -0.02
C GLU A 110 -17.00 1.82 0.87
N SER A 111 -16.10 1.09 1.51
CA SER A 111 -15.02 1.69 2.32
C SER A 111 -14.06 2.50 1.45
N ALA A 112 -13.73 2.00 0.25
CA ALA A 112 -12.87 2.68 -0.70
C ALA A 112 -13.51 3.96 -1.28
N ILE A 113 -14.80 3.91 -1.60
CA ILE A 113 -15.58 5.08 -2.06
C ILE A 113 -15.50 6.18 -1.01
N ARG A 114 -15.85 5.87 0.25
CA ARG A 114 -15.80 6.84 1.36
C ARG A 114 -14.39 7.39 1.57
N GLN A 115 -13.38 6.52 1.61
CA GLN A 115 -12.00 6.95 1.83
C GLN A 115 -11.51 7.86 0.70
N LEU A 116 -11.78 7.52 -0.56
CA LEU A 116 -11.30 8.29 -1.72
C LEU A 116 -11.90 9.71 -1.76
N GLU A 117 -13.17 9.86 -1.36
CA GLU A 117 -13.83 11.17 -1.29
C GLU A 117 -13.18 12.10 -0.26
N GLU A 118 -12.69 11.55 0.85
CA GLU A 118 -12.14 12.33 1.96
C GLU A 118 -10.61 12.31 2.03
N ALA A 119 -9.95 11.50 1.22
CA ALA A 119 -8.50 11.27 1.24
C ALA A 119 -7.72 12.57 1.08
N ASP A 120 -6.71 12.73 1.91
CA ASP A 120 -5.66 13.73 1.75
C ASP A 120 -4.53 13.19 0.88
N TRP A 121 -4.29 11.87 0.97
CA TRP A 121 -3.27 11.16 0.20
C TRP A 121 -3.82 9.91 -0.49
N LEU A 122 -3.49 9.79 -1.77
CA LEU A 122 -3.54 8.54 -2.53
C LEU A 122 -2.10 8.07 -2.79
N ILE A 123 -1.70 6.95 -2.20
CA ILE A 123 -0.37 6.36 -2.42
C ILE A 123 -0.50 5.22 -3.43
N ILE A 124 0.23 5.32 -4.55
CA ILE A 124 0.19 4.36 -5.64
C ILE A 124 1.55 3.65 -5.76
N THR A 125 1.59 2.38 -5.40
CA THR A 125 2.81 1.54 -5.49
C THR A 125 2.77 0.65 -6.72
N LEU A 126 3.38 1.09 -7.81
CA LEU A 126 3.40 0.36 -9.08
C LEU A 126 4.36 -0.84 -9.02
N GLY A 127 3.87 -2.01 -9.42
CA GLY A 127 4.59 -3.27 -9.31
C GLY A 127 5.21 -3.75 -10.62
N ALA A 128 4.43 -3.82 -11.70
CA ALA A 128 4.88 -4.27 -13.01
C ALA A 128 4.05 -3.62 -14.12
N ALA A 129 4.65 -3.37 -15.28
CA ALA A 129 3.98 -2.79 -16.44
C ALA A 129 3.34 -3.83 -17.37
N PHE A 130 3.26 -5.10 -16.96
CA PHE A 130 2.58 -6.14 -17.74
C PHE A 130 1.08 -6.17 -17.43
N THR A 131 0.27 -6.19 -18.48
CA THR A 131 -1.17 -6.44 -18.41
C THR A 131 -1.50 -7.81 -18.98
N TYR A 132 -2.56 -8.41 -18.44
CA TYR A 132 -3.18 -9.62 -18.95
C TYR A 132 -4.61 -9.29 -19.34
N SER A 133 -4.98 -9.60 -20.57
CA SER A 133 -6.35 -9.37 -21.08
C SER A 133 -6.96 -10.66 -21.55
N LEU A 134 -8.25 -10.89 -21.27
CA LEU A 134 -8.95 -12.09 -21.70
C LEU A 134 -9.00 -12.18 -23.22
N THR A 135 -8.69 -13.36 -23.77
CA THR A 135 -8.76 -13.58 -25.23
C THR A 135 -10.19 -13.51 -25.79
N SER A 136 -11.19 -13.70 -24.94
CA SER A 136 -12.61 -13.70 -25.32
C SER A 136 -13.17 -12.31 -25.59
N ASN A 137 -12.73 -11.29 -24.86
CA ASN A 137 -13.32 -9.94 -24.92
C ASN A 137 -12.32 -8.80 -24.71
N ASN A 138 -11.01 -9.08 -24.66
CA ASN A 138 -9.93 -8.14 -24.38
C ASN A 138 -10.03 -7.42 -23.03
N TYR A 139 -10.82 -7.93 -22.08
CA TYR A 139 -10.93 -7.34 -20.76
C TYR A 139 -9.62 -7.50 -19.98
N VAL A 140 -9.01 -6.38 -19.58
CA VAL A 140 -7.79 -6.39 -18.74
C VAL A 140 -8.16 -6.81 -17.32
N VAL A 141 -7.55 -7.89 -16.83
CA VAL A 141 -7.82 -8.45 -15.51
C VAL A 141 -6.82 -7.92 -14.47
N GLY A 142 -7.28 -7.71 -13.24
CA GLY A 142 -6.43 -7.42 -12.09
C GLY A 142 -5.73 -8.68 -11.56
N ASN A 143 -6.35 -9.85 -11.70
CA ASN A 143 -5.80 -11.13 -11.29
C ASN A 143 -6.22 -12.26 -12.26
N CYS A 144 -5.30 -13.15 -12.61
CA CYS A 144 -5.56 -14.27 -13.52
C CYS A 144 -6.18 -15.50 -12.82
N HIS A 145 -6.25 -15.53 -11.48
CA HIS A 145 -6.88 -16.59 -10.67
C HIS A 145 -6.44 -18.02 -11.03
N LYS A 146 -5.16 -18.19 -11.39
CA LYS A 146 -4.56 -19.46 -11.85
C LYS A 146 -5.25 -20.08 -13.08
N VAL A 147 -6.07 -19.31 -13.81
CA VAL A 147 -6.63 -19.73 -15.10
C VAL A 147 -5.48 -19.94 -16.11
N PRO A 148 -5.58 -20.92 -17.02
CA PRO A 148 -4.50 -21.22 -17.96
C PRO A 148 -4.05 -20.00 -18.77
N ALA A 149 -2.73 -19.85 -18.94
CA ALA A 149 -2.13 -18.69 -19.60
C ALA A 149 -2.64 -18.44 -21.03
N ALA A 150 -3.05 -19.50 -21.74
CA ALA A 150 -3.64 -19.41 -23.08
C ALA A 150 -4.96 -18.62 -23.13
N SER A 151 -5.60 -18.39 -21.98
CA SER A 151 -6.83 -17.59 -21.87
C SER A 151 -6.54 -16.08 -21.85
N PHE A 152 -5.25 -15.68 -21.87
CA PHE A 152 -4.84 -14.29 -21.75
C PHE A 152 -3.87 -13.86 -22.85
N TYR A 153 -4.10 -12.68 -23.39
CA TYR A 153 -3.08 -11.91 -24.09
C TYR A 153 -2.27 -11.11 -23.07
N LYS A 154 -0.98 -11.41 -22.98
CA LYS A 154 -0.02 -10.67 -22.16
C LYS A 154 0.64 -9.58 -23.00
N LYS A 155 0.64 -8.35 -22.49
CA LYS A 155 1.25 -7.18 -23.15
C LYS A 155 2.10 -6.41 -22.14
N LEU A 156 3.31 -6.01 -22.54
CA LEU A 156 4.06 -4.95 -21.85
C LEU A 156 3.45 -3.61 -22.25
N LEU A 157 3.01 -2.83 -21.27
CA LEU A 157 2.48 -1.50 -21.52
C LEU A 157 3.55 -0.60 -22.15
N SER A 158 3.12 0.25 -23.07
CA SER A 158 3.95 1.38 -23.49
C SER A 158 3.84 2.51 -22.45
N PRO A 159 4.88 3.34 -22.27
CA PRO A 159 4.79 4.52 -21.41
C PRO A 159 3.60 5.43 -21.76
N PRO A 160 3.30 5.74 -23.04
CA PRO A 160 2.11 6.53 -23.40
C PRO A 160 0.79 5.91 -22.95
N ASP A 161 0.63 4.58 -23.04
CA ASP A 161 -0.59 3.89 -22.58
C ASP A 161 -0.77 4.08 -21.06
N ALA A 162 0.31 3.88 -20.29
CA ALA A 162 0.30 4.00 -18.84
C ALA A 162 0.11 5.45 -18.36
N ILE A 163 0.78 6.40 -19.01
CA ILE A 163 0.62 7.85 -18.76
C ILE A 163 -0.84 8.24 -19.00
N SER A 164 -1.42 7.86 -20.14
CA SER A 164 -2.79 8.25 -20.50
C SER A 164 -3.81 7.72 -19.50
N ALA A 165 -3.66 6.46 -19.05
CA ALA A 165 -4.58 5.87 -18.07
C ALA A 165 -4.53 6.60 -16.72
N LEU A 166 -3.33 6.82 -16.18
CA LEU A 166 -3.14 7.54 -14.92
C LEU A 166 -3.58 9.01 -15.02
N ASP A 167 -3.28 9.67 -16.13
CA ASP A 167 -3.65 11.07 -16.35
C ASP A 167 -5.18 11.28 -16.39
N ASN A 168 -5.88 10.43 -17.14
CA ASN A 168 -7.35 10.44 -17.20
C ASN A 168 -7.97 10.19 -15.82
N LEU A 169 -7.42 9.26 -15.05
CA LEU A 169 -7.83 9.03 -13.67
C LEU A 169 -7.62 10.28 -12.81
N MET A 170 -6.45 10.91 -12.89
CA MET A 170 -6.13 12.09 -12.08
C MET A 170 -7.08 13.26 -12.38
N HIS A 171 -7.42 13.49 -13.65
CA HIS A 171 -8.40 14.52 -14.01
C HIS A 171 -9.78 14.28 -13.37
N ARG A 172 -10.27 13.04 -13.38
CA ARG A 172 -11.54 12.66 -12.71
C ARG A 172 -11.43 12.78 -11.20
N LEU A 173 -10.32 12.29 -10.63
CA LEU A 173 -10.08 12.30 -9.19
C LEU A 173 -10.00 13.72 -8.64
N PHE A 174 -9.21 14.61 -9.26
CA PHE A 174 -9.07 15.99 -8.79
C PHE A 174 -10.35 16.81 -8.92
N PHE A 175 -11.24 16.44 -9.85
CA PHE A 175 -12.57 17.03 -9.90
C PHE A 175 -13.42 16.63 -8.70
N ARG A 176 -13.40 15.34 -8.30
CA ARG A 176 -14.19 14.81 -7.18
C ARG A 176 -13.60 15.18 -5.82
N ASN A 177 -12.28 15.06 -5.65
CA ASN A 177 -11.56 15.42 -4.45
C ASN A 177 -10.44 16.41 -4.81
N ARG A 178 -10.67 17.70 -4.55
CA ARG A 178 -9.76 18.78 -4.96
C ARG A 178 -8.49 18.89 -4.11
N LYS A 179 -8.50 18.33 -2.90
CA LYS A 179 -7.39 18.42 -1.93
C LYS A 179 -6.40 17.27 -2.01
N VAL A 180 -6.82 16.14 -2.60
CA VAL A 180 -6.00 14.91 -2.65
C VAL A 180 -4.66 15.16 -3.33
N LYS A 181 -3.62 14.63 -2.71
CA LYS A 181 -2.26 14.54 -3.24
C LYS A 181 -1.98 13.10 -3.61
N ILE A 182 -1.12 12.88 -4.60
CA ILE A 182 -0.75 11.53 -5.02
C ILE A 182 0.73 11.33 -4.79
N LEU A 183 1.07 10.29 -4.03
CA LEU A 183 2.44 9.82 -3.86
C LEU A 183 2.63 8.55 -4.68
N PHE A 184 3.39 8.65 -5.77
CA PHE A 184 3.83 7.50 -6.52
C PHE A 184 5.05 6.86 -5.86
N THR A 185 5.13 5.54 -5.94
CA THR A 185 6.36 4.82 -5.68
C THR A 185 6.42 3.57 -6.55
N ILE A 186 7.61 3.08 -6.83
CA ILE A 186 7.83 1.85 -7.58
C ILE A 186 8.24 0.77 -6.61
N SER A 187 7.54 -0.36 -6.68
CA SER A 187 7.80 -1.52 -5.84
C SER A 187 9.22 -2.04 -6.06
N PRO A 188 10.04 -2.25 -5.02
CA PRO A 188 11.34 -2.91 -5.12
C PRO A 188 11.25 -4.42 -5.38
N VAL A 189 10.05 -5.01 -5.29
CA VAL A 189 9.82 -6.44 -5.55
C VAL A 189 10.16 -6.78 -7.01
N ARG A 190 10.97 -7.83 -7.19
CA ARG A 190 11.43 -8.29 -8.51
C ARG A 190 10.44 -9.28 -9.13
N TYR A 191 9.73 -8.91 -10.18
CA TYR A 191 8.82 -9.84 -10.84
C TYR A 191 9.57 -10.78 -11.81
N ILE A 192 10.21 -11.82 -11.28
CA ILE A 192 11.10 -12.70 -12.06
C ILE A 192 10.39 -13.83 -12.81
N ARG A 193 9.07 -13.98 -12.66
CA ARG A 193 8.30 -15.07 -13.32
C ARG A 193 8.52 -15.11 -14.83
N ASP A 194 8.75 -13.94 -15.42
CA ASP A 194 8.97 -13.78 -16.84
C ASP A 194 10.44 -13.61 -17.23
N GLY A 195 11.33 -13.48 -16.25
CA GLY A 195 12.74 -13.18 -16.44
C GLY A 195 13.16 -11.82 -15.88
N VAL A 196 14.47 -11.70 -15.62
CA VAL A 196 15.07 -10.48 -15.04
C VAL A 196 15.07 -9.33 -16.04
N VAL A 197 15.24 -9.64 -17.34
CA VAL A 197 15.22 -8.63 -18.42
C VAL A 197 13.83 -8.00 -18.50
N GLU A 198 12.79 -8.82 -18.51
CA GLU A 198 11.38 -8.45 -18.56
C GLU A 198 11.00 -7.62 -17.33
N ASN A 199 11.46 -8.00 -16.14
CA ASN A 199 11.29 -7.20 -14.94
C ASN A 199 11.90 -5.80 -15.13
N ASN A 200 13.14 -5.71 -15.60
CA ASN A 200 13.82 -4.41 -15.76
C ASN A 200 13.16 -3.53 -16.82
N LEU A 201 12.74 -4.11 -17.96
CA LEU A 201 11.96 -3.40 -18.97
C LEU A 201 10.65 -2.87 -18.39
N SER A 202 9.96 -3.71 -17.61
CA SER A 202 8.73 -3.33 -16.92
C SER A 202 8.96 -2.18 -15.93
N LYS A 203 10.00 -2.23 -15.10
CA LYS A 203 10.34 -1.13 -14.16
C LYS A 203 10.69 0.16 -14.90
N ALA A 204 11.44 0.06 -16.01
CA ALA A 204 11.77 1.22 -16.83
C ALA A 204 10.53 1.93 -17.38
N VAL A 205 9.52 1.19 -17.84
CA VAL A 205 8.22 1.76 -18.26
C VAL A 205 7.54 2.49 -17.11
N LEU A 206 7.50 1.89 -15.91
CA LEU A 206 6.88 2.51 -14.73
C LEU A 206 7.63 3.79 -14.30
N MET A 207 8.96 3.77 -14.29
CA MET A 207 9.81 4.93 -13.98
C MET A 207 9.55 6.07 -14.95
N GLN A 208 9.59 5.79 -16.25
CA GLN A 208 9.32 6.80 -17.27
C GLN A 208 7.91 7.38 -17.13
N THR A 209 6.92 6.53 -16.84
CA THR A 209 5.53 6.95 -16.62
C THR A 209 5.42 7.88 -15.42
N VAL A 210 5.92 7.48 -14.25
CA VAL A 210 5.84 8.26 -13.03
C VAL A 210 6.58 9.59 -13.17
N HIS A 211 7.81 9.57 -13.68
CA HIS A 211 8.59 10.80 -13.85
C HIS A 211 8.02 11.74 -14.92
N HIS A 212 7.28 11.23 -15.91
CA HIS A 212 6.51 12.09 -16.80
C HIS A 212 5.36 12.79 -16.06
N LEU A 213 4.63 12.06 -15.20
CA LEU A 213 3.45 12.58 -14.50
C LEU A 213 3.80 13.55 -13.37
N VAL A 214 4.80 13.25 -12.53
CA VAL A 214 5.11 14.09 -11.35
C VAL A 214 5.55 15.51 -11.72
N ASN A 215 5.99 15.73 -12.96
CA ASN A 215 6.32 17.07 -13.47
C ASN A 215 5.10 17.86 -13.98
N LYS A 216 3.90 17.27 -13.99
CA LYS A 216 2.68 17.87 -14.57
C LYS A 216 1.87 18.70 -13.56
N PHE A 217 1.85 18.30 -12.28
CA PHE A 217 1.08 19.00 -11.24
C PHE A 217 1.85 19.06 -9.91
N ASP A 218 1.76 20.18 -9.20
CA ASP A 218 2.44 20.41 -7.90
C ASP A 218 1.94 19.54 -6.73
N ARG A 219 0.96 18.67 -6.99
CA ARG A 219 0.34 17.77 -6.00
C ARG A 219 0.69 16.29 -6.24
N LEU A 220 1.64 16.03 -7.13
CA LEU A 220 2.15 14.71 -7.46
C LEU A 220 3.58 14.58 -6.96
N PHE A 221 3.86 13.47 -6.29
CA PHE A 221 5.13 13.24 -5.63
C PHE A 221 5.66 11.85 -5.97
N TYR A 222 6.97 11.66 -5.82
CA TYR A 222 7.63 10.36 -5.96
C TYR A 222 8.42 10.02 -4.70
N PHE A 223 8.21 8.82 -4.16
CA PHE A 223 9.05 8.25 -3.11
C PHE A 223 9.90 7.09 -3.67
N PRO A 224 11.25 7.15 -3.57
CA PRO A 224 12.17 6.26 -4.27
C PRO A 224 12.42 4.92 -3.56
N ALA A 225 11.34 4.17 -3.23
CA ALA A 225 11.46 2.88 -2.57
C ALA A 225 12.23 1.84 -3.41
N TYR A 226 12.09 1.89 -4.73
CA TYR A 226 12.82 1.01 -5.65
C TYR A 226 14.32 1.24 -5.53
N GLU A 227 14.78 2.47 -5.67
CA GLU A 227 16.18 2.85 -5.69
C GLU A 227 16.83 2.62 -4.32
N LEU A 228 16.10 2.86 -3.22
CA LEU A 228 16.57 2.55 -1.87
C LEU A 228 16.95 1.07 -1.71
N VAL A 229 16.18 0.15 -2.31
CA VAL A 229 16.46 -1.29 -2.20
C VAL A 229 17.40 -1.78 -3.29
N ILE A 230 17.24 -1.32 -4.53
CA ILE A 230 18.00 -1.82 -5.68
C ILE A 230 19.40 -1.22 -5.75
N ASP A 231 19.56 0.07 -5.43
CA ASP A 231 20.82 0.80 -5.62
C ASP A 231 21.57 1.08 -4.32
N ASP A 232 20.86 1.45 -3.25
CA ASP A 232 21.50 1.75 -1.96
C ASP A 232 21.81 0.47 -1.15
N LEU A 233 20.80 -0.39 -0.93
CA LEU A 233 21.01 -1.67 -0.24
C LEU A 233 21.76 -2.69 -1.13
N ARG A 234 21.35 -2.85 -2.39
CA ARG A 234 22.07 -3.52 -3.50
C ARG A 234 22.72 -4.90 -3.17
N ASP A 235 22.10 -5.70 -2.31
CA ASP A 235 22.63 -7.01 -1.91
C ASP A 235 21.49 -8.02 -1.63
N TYR A 236 21.69 -9.29 -1.98
CA TYR A 236 20.70 -10.37 -1.75
C TYR A 236 20.39 -10.63 -0.27
N ARG A 237 21.27 -10.22 0.66
CA ARG A 237 20.99 -10.26 2.11
C ARG A 237 19.74 -9.49 2.53
N PHE A 238 19.23 -8.61 1.67
CA PHE A 238 18.06 -7.77 1.90
C PHE A 238 16.78 -8.35 1.28
N TYR A 239 16.84 -9.58 0.78
CA TYR A 239 15.70 -10.29 0.21
C TYR A 239 15.32 -11.49 1.09
N LYS A 240 14.08 -11.95 0.96
CA LYS A 240 13.59 -13.22 1.48
C LYS A 240 14.24 -14.38 0.71
N GLU A 241 14.01 -15.62 1.13
CA GLU A 241 14.59 -16.82 0.50
C GLU A 241 14.28 -16.95 -1.00
N ASP A 242 13.18 -16.35 -1.45
CA ASP A 242 12.79 -16.32 -2.87
C ASP A 242 13.64 -15.37 -3.73
N LEU A 243 14.55 -14.58 -3.13
CA LEU A 243 15.42 -13.61 -3.78
C LEU A 243 14.67 -12.49 -4.55
N VAL A 244 13.38 -12.33 -4.27
CA VAL A 244 12.44 -11.48 -5.00
C VAL A 244 11.83 -10.43 -4.10
N HIS A 245 11.35 -10.85 -2.94
CA HIS A 245 10.69 -9.96 -1.99
C HIS A 245 11.74 -9.39 -1.02
N PRO A 246 11.72 -8.07 -0.73
CA PRO A 246 12.54 -7.51 0.33
C PRO A 246 12.23 -8.19 1.67
N ASN A 247 13.25 -8.43 2.49
CA ASN A 247 13.05 -8.93 3.85
C ASN A 247 12.79 -7.79 4.84
N GLU A 248 12.52 -8.15 6.09
CA GLU A 248 12.16 -7.22 7.15
C GLU A 248 13.22 -6.11 7.37
N GLN A 249 14.52 -6.43 7.22
CA GLN A 249 15.57 -5.41 7.33
C GLN A 249 15.47 -4.37 6.20
N ALA A 250 15.19 -4.81 4.97
CA ALA A 250 15.03 -3.91 3.83
C ALA A 250 13.76 -3.07 3.92
N ILE A 251 12.66 -3.67 4.38
CA ILE A 251 11.39 -2.96 4.54
C ILE A 251 11.51 -1.90 5.64
N ASN A 252 12.15 -2.23 6.77
CA ASN A 252 12.40 -1.25 7.82
C ASN A 252 13.34 -0.13 7.35
N TYR A 253 14.33 -0.43 6.51
CA TYR A 253 15.16 0.59 5.90
C TYR A 253 14.36 1.58 5.02
N VAL A 254 13.41 1.06 4.23
CA VAL A 254 12.52 1.91 3.43
C VAL A 254 11.55 2.70 4.32
N TRP A 255 11.03 2.08 5.38
CA TRP A 255 10.17 2.72 6.37
C TRP A 255 10.87 3.88 7.09
N ASP A 256 12.13 3.72 7.48
CA ASP A 256 12.93 4.78 8.11
C ASP A 256 13.09 5.97 7.16
N HIS A 257 13.36 5.72 5.87
CA HIS A 257 13.41 6.79 4.87
C HIS A 257 12.05 7.42 4.60
N PHE A 258 10.97 6.63 4.59
CA PHE A 258 9.62 7.14 4.43
C PHE A 258 9.26 8.07 5.58
N THR A 259 9.49 7.65 6.83
CA THR A 259 9.15 8.45 8.01
C THR A 259 10.00 9.71 8.13
N ALA A 260 11.29 9.62 7.79
CA ALA A 260 12.20 10.77 7.84
C ALA A 260 11.87 11.85 6.79
N ASN A 261 11.38 11.47 5.61
CA ASN A 261 11.25 12.37 4.46
C ASN A 261 9.80 12.68 4.07
N CYS A 262 8.85 11.81 4.41
CA CYS A 262 7.45 12.00 4.03
C CYS A 262 6.59 12.59 5.15
N LEU A 263 6.95 12.42 6.43
CA LEU A 263 6.11 12.88 7.54
C LEU A 263 6.36 14.34 7.91
N GLU A 264 5.35 14.96 8.55
CA GLU A 264 5.51 16.28 9.15
C GLU A 264 6.41 16.21 10.37
N GLU A 265 7.15 17.29 10.65
CA GLU A 265 8.17 17.30 11.70
C GLU A 265 7.60 17.01 13.11
N SER A 266 6.39 17.51 13.42
CA SER A 266 5.69 17.15 14.66
C SER A 266 5.39 15.66 14.75
N ASP A 267 5.07 15.04 13.63
CA ASP A 267 4.60 13.66 13.55
C ASP A 267 5.77 12.67 13.55
N LYS A 268 6.94 13.09 13.04
CA LYS A 268 8.21 12.38 13.25
C LYS A 268 8.59 12.28 14.72
N GLN A 269 8.26 13.30 15.52
CA GLN A 269 8.51 13.29 16.97
C GLN A 269 7.44 12.48 17.73
N LEU A 270 6.22 12.44 17.22
CA LEU A 270 5.11 11.66 17.79
C LEU A 270 5.28 10.14 17.54
N LEU A 271 5.70 9.74 16.35
CA LEU A 271 5.80 8.34 15.94
C LEU A 271 6.60 7.47 16.93
N PRO A 272 7.79 7.86 17.44
CA PRO A 272 8.51 7.08 18.45
C PRO A 272 7.72 6.85 19.74
N ARG A 273 6.88 7.81 20.17
CA ARG A 273 6.04 7.72 21.37
C ARG A 273 4.92 6.70 21.15
N VAL A 274 4.30 6.71 19.98
CA VAL A 274 3.30 5.69 19.59
C VAL A 274 3.97 4.31 19.50
N ALA A 275 5.14 4.23 18.86
CA ALA A 275 5.89 2.99 18.72
C ALA A 275 6.34 2.40 20.07
N GLU A 276 6.60 3.22 21.08
CA GLU A 276 6.86 2.77 22.46
C GLU A 276 5.64 2.04 23.04
N ILE A 277 4.44 2.63 22.91
CA ILE A 277 3.18 2.04 23.38
C ILE A 277 2.90 0.70 22.68
N ILE A 278 3.03 0.65 21.35
CA ILE A 278 2.82 -0.57 20.56
C ILE A 278 3.78 -1.68 20.98
N ARG A 279 5.07 -1.36 21.14
CA ARG A 279 6.07 -2.34 21.61
C ARG A 279 5.77 -2.84 23.02
N ALA A 280 5.32 -1.95 23.90
CA ALA A 280 4.92 -2.33 25.26
C ALA A 280 3.72 -3.28 25.27
N MET A 281 2.74 -3.08 24.39
CA MET A 281 1.57 -3.95 24.25
C MET A 281 1.95 -5.36 23.75
N GLN A 282 3.01 -5.46 22.95
CA GLN A 282 3.52 -6.73 22.44
C GLN A 282 4.40 -7.49 23.45
N HIS A 283 4.79 -6.86 24.55
CA HIS A 283 5.65 -7.47 25.56
C HIS A 283 4.94 -8.64 26.26
N ARG A 284 5.57 -9.82 26.28
CA ARG A 284 5.07 -11.00 26.97
C ARG A 284 5.73 -11.14 28.35
N PRO A 285 5.01 -10.89 29.47
CA PRO A 285 5.59 -11.00 30.80
C PRO A 285 5.86 -12.45 31.21
N PHE A 286 6.95 -12.68 31.95
CA PHE A 286 7.24 -13.99 32.55
C PHE A 286 6.28 -14.34 33.70
N ASN A 287 5.83 -13.33 34.46
CA ASN A 287 4.84 -13.48 35.52
C ASN A 287 3.77 -12.37 35.39
N PRO A 288 2.62 -12.65 34.76
CA PRO A 288 1.53 -11.67 34.58
C PRO A 288 0.97 -11.13 35.91
N ASP A 289 0.94 -11.95 36.97
CA ASP A 289 0.38 -11.56 38.26
C ASP A 289 1.40 -10.87 39.18
N GLY A 290 2.66 -10.77 38.73
CA GLY A 290 3.73 -10.14 39.49
C GLY A 290 3.54 -8.63 39.62
N ALA A 291 3.90 -8.07 40.79
CA ALA A 291 3.79 -6.63 41.08
C ALA A 291 4.49 -5.74 40.03
N GLN A 292 5.63 -6.20 39.49
CA GLN A 292 6.35 -5.49 38.43
C GLN A 292 5.55 -5.38 37.14
N HIS A 293 4.82 -6.45 36.76
CA HIS A 293 3.99 -6.40 35.55
C HIS A 293 2.77 -5.49 35.77
N GLN A 294 2.13 -5.55 36.94
CA GLN A 294 1.02 -4.65 37.27
C GLN A 294 1.45 -3.18 37.25
N GLN A 295 2.65 -2.86 37.76
CA GLN A 295 3.22 -1.52 37.68
C GLN A 295 3.54 -1.10 36.23
N PHE A 296 4.02 -2.04 35.40
CA PHE A 296 4.23 -1.82 33.97
C PHE A 296 2.91 -1.46 33.27
N LEU A 297 1.85 -2.23 33.49
CA LEU A 297 0.51 -1.99 32.93
C LEU A 297 -0.01 -0.60 33.32
N GLN A 298 0.03 -0.25 34.61
CA GLN A 298 -0.38 1.07 35.09
C GLN A 298 0.43 2.22 34.46
N THR A 299 1.74 2.02 34.29
CA THR A 299 2.62 3.01 33.66
C THR A 299 2.22 3.26 32.21
N TYR A 300 1.99 2.20 31.43
CA TYR A 300 1.60 2.33 30.03
C TYR A 300 0.15 2.75 29.83
N ALA A 301 -0.76 2.40 30.73
CA ALA A 301 -2.12 2.96 30.75
C ALA A 301 -2.09 4.48 30.92
N ARG A 302 -1.30 4.99 31.88
CA ARG A 302 -1.12 6.44 32.10
C ARG A 302 -0.48 7.14 30.90
N LYS A 303 0.61 6.57 30.35
CA LYS A 303 1.28 7.11 29.14
C LYS A 303 0.32 7.16 27.95
N THR A 304 -0.48 6.12 27.75
CA THR A 304 -1.46 6.04 26.66
C THR A 304 -2.54 7.10 26.81
N LYS A 305 -3.12 7.26 28.01
CA LYS A 305 -4.10 8.33 28.29
C LYS A 305 -3.53 9.73 28.03
N GLN A 306 -2.34 10.01 28.56
CA GLN A 306 -1.67 11.28 28.34
C GLN A 306 -1.45 11.55 26.85
N LEU A 307 -1.02 10.54 26.09
CA LEU A 307 -0.78 10.70 24.65
C LEU A 307 -2.09 10.98 23.89
N MET A 308 -3.19 10.32 24.26
CA MET A 308 -4.52 10.58 23.69
C MET A 308 -5.06 11.97 24.06
N GLU A 309 -4.77 12.47 25.27
CA GLU A 309 -5.13 13.83 25.70
C GLU A 309 -4.35 14.91 24.94
N GLU A 310 -3.04 14.70 24.75
CA GLU A 310 -2.17 15.60 23.98
C GLU A 310 -2.47 15.57 22.47
N HIS A 311 -2.89 14.41 21.95
CA HIS A 311 -3.18 14.19 20.54
C HIS A 311 -4.54 13.49 20.35
N PRO A 312 -5.68 14.22 20.43
CA PRO A 312 -7.03 13.64 20.41
C PRO A 312 -7.40 12.88 19.13
N PHE A 313 -6.61 13.02 18.06
CA PHE A 313 -6.80 12.29 16.80
C PHE A 313 -6.26 10.85 16.85
N LEU A 314 -5.39 10.51 17.82
CA LEU A 314 -4.85 9.16 17.96
C LEU A 314 -5.89 8.21 18.56
N ARG A 315 -6.19 7.14 17.82
CA ARG A 315 -7.13 6.09 18.23
C ARG A 315 -6.38 4.94 18.92
N LEU A 316 -6.07 5.12 20.21
CA LEU A 316 -5.32 4.16 21.05
C LEU A 316 -6.21 3.42 22.07
N GLU A 317 -7.52 3.36 21.84
CA GLU A 317 -8.48 2.79 22.79
C GLU A 317 -8.23 1.30 23.04
N LYS A 318 -7.75 0.58 22.03
CA LYS A 318 -7.43 -0.85 22.13
C LYS A 318 -6.22 -1.08 23.02
N GLU A 319 -5.16 -0.31 22.81
CA GLU A 319 -3.93 -0.32 23.58
C GLU A 319 -4.23 0.07 25.03
N LEU A 320 -5.05 1.10 25.22
CA LEU A 320 -5.47 1.54 26.55
C LEU A 320 -6.23 0.44 27.30
N LYS A 321 -7.23 -0.20 26.67
CA LYS A 321 -7.97 -1.32 27.27
C LYS A 321 -7.04 -2.47 27.66
N HIS A 322 -6.09 -2.81 26.80
CA HIS A 322 -5.09 -3.84 27.09
C HIS A 322 -4.30 -3.51 28.36
N PHE A 323 -3.78 -2.28 28.51
CA PHE A 323 -3.03 -1.88 29.71
C PHE A 323 -3.91 -1.69 30.95
N GLU A 324 -5.21 -1.47 30.80
CA GLU A 324 -6.17 -1.46 31.90
C GLU A 324 -6.63 -2.88 32.32
N GLY A 325 -6.20 -3.93 31.61
CA GLY A 325 -6.62 -5.31 31.86
C GLY A 325 -8.08 -5.59 31.49
N ARG A 326 -8.61 -4.89 30.48
CA ARG A 326 -10.01 -4.93 30.04
C ARG A 326 -10.21 -5.53 28.66
#